data_AF-A0A945G3J1-F1
#
_entry.id   AF-A0A945G3J1-F1
#
_cell.length_a   1.000
_cell.length_b   1.000
_cell.length_c   1.000
_cell.angle_alpha   90.00
_cell.angle_beta   90.00
_cell.angle_gamma   90.00
#
_symmetry.space_group_name_H-M   'P 1'
#
loop_
_entity.id
_entity.type
_entity.pdbx_description
1 polymer ?
#
loop_
_entity_poly.entity_id
_entity_poly.type
_entity_poly.pdbx_seq_one_letter_code
_entity_poly.pdbx_strand_id
1 'polypeptide(L)'
;MKRFSSITTFVLSLGLLFTAQAAGPDDSFIQAYTLIAQGDKLAELGQKNSAIQKYSQARNALAALQSGYPSWNAGVVSFRIKYVDQKLKSLGDETSETAAPSAKPTVLDPAAARREIAVLKRKVEQLDNEIILKDAKLKEALSAVPSPEETKQLATLEANLSGLRQENANLKSAIDKATDQLKNAKTDLAKAKADAEKAQIDLAKAQAETEKTNEALAQAVEEAKTANAKANDRQAKRLEKQLADKQENLEQTEKELASLTTAHKALE
;
A
#
# COMPACT_ATOMS: atom_id res chain seq x y z
N MET A 1 77.92 -27.71 -22.16
CA MET A 1 77.05 -27.46 -23.33
C MET A 1 76.43 -28.79 -23.78
N LYS A 2 75.14 -28.79 -24.18
CA LYS A 2 74.37 -29.86 -24.89
C LYS A 2 74.10 -31.14 -24.06
N ARG A 3 72.91 -31.45 -23.52
CA ARG A 3 71.50 -31.64 -23.97
C ARG A 3 71.15 -33.05 -24.51
N PHE A 4 69.98 -33.52 -24.03
CA PHE A 4 69.08 -34.63 -24.44
C PHE A 4 69.45 -36.05 -23.93
N SER A 5 68.69 -36.79 -23.11
CA SER A 5 67.24 -37.12 -22.94
C SER A 5 66.76 -38.35 -23.75
N SER A 6 66.33 -39.43 -23.06
CA SER A 6 65.35 -40.51 -23.43
C SER A 6 65.28 -41.53 -22.26
N ILE A 7 64.22 -41.73 -21.47
CA ILE A 7 62.89 -42.39 -21.63
C ILE A 7 62.91 -43.94 -21.61
N THR A 8 62.39 -44.56 -20.53
CA THR A 8 61.60 -45.83 -20.52
C THR A 8 60.95 -46.05 -19.13
N THR A 9 59.66 -45.75 -18.93
CA THR A 9 58.44 -46.61 -18.95
C THR A 9 58.30 -47.64 -17.81
N PHE A 10 57.34 -47.41 -16.90
CA PHE A 10 56.60 -48.47 -16.19
C PHE A 10 55.14 -48.02 -16.01
N VAL A 11 54.22 -48.68 -16.71
CA VAL A 11 52.77 -48.44 -16.64
C VAL A 11 52.16 -49.58 -15.84
N LEU A 12 51.50 -49.26 -14.72
CA LEU A 12 50.70 -50.20 -13.95
C LEU A 12 49.31 -49.58 -13.66
N SER A 13 48.36 -49.96 -14.51
CA SER A 13 46.92 -50.13 -14.29
C SER A 13 46.26 -49.39 -13.10
N LEU A 14 45.51 -48.34 -13.42
CA LEU A 14 44.44 -47.80 -12.58
C LEU A 14 43.11 -47.90 -13.34
N GLY A 15 42.25 -48.83 -12.91
CA GLY A 15 40.90 -48.97 -13.45
C GLY A 15 40.07 -47.74 -13.14
N LEU A 16 39.68 -46.99 -14.17
CA LEU A 16 38.64 -45.98 -14.07
C LEU A 16 37.30 -46.70 -13.83
N LEU A 17 36.89 -46.76 -12.57
CA LEU A 17 35.46 -46.86 -12.25
C LEU A 17 34.83 -45.55 -12.74
N PHE A 18 34.14 -45.60 -13.87
CA PHE A 18 33.15 -44.58 -14.20
C PHE A 18 32.03 -44.70 -13.17
N THR A 19 32.14 -43.99 -12.05
CA THR A 19 30.97 -43.65 -11.26
C THR A 19 30.19 -42.66 -12.09
N ALA A 20 29.29 -43.16 -12.94
CA ALA A 20 28.12 -42.41 -13.32
C ALA A 20 27.47 -42.00 -12.00
N GLN A 21 27.69 -40.76 -11.59
CA GLN A 21 26.90 -40.14 -10.54
C GLN A 21 25.47 -40.25 -11.02
N ALA A 22 24.74 -41.24 -10.51
CA ALA A 22 23.35 -41.45 -10.85
C ALA A 22 22.65 -40.17 -10.39
N ALA A 23 22.17 -39.40 -11.37
CA ALA A 23 21.29 -38.28 -11.11
C ALA A 23 20.18 -38.76 -10.17
N GLY A 24 19.90 -38.01 -9.11
CA GLY A 24 18.87 -38.40 -8.15
C GLY A 24 17.53 -38.60 -8.84
N PRO A 25 16.54 -39.22 -8.18
CA PRO A 25 15.22 -39.41 -8.76
C PRO A 25 14.56 -38.08 -9.18
N ASP A 26 14.84 -37.00 -8.44
CA ASP A 26 14.39 -35.64 -8.78
C ASP A 26 15.02 -35.13 -10.10
N ASP A 27 16.34 -35.24 -10.26
CA ASP A 27 17.05 -34.83 -11.48
C ASP A 27 16.64 -35.66 -12.70
N SER A 28 16.49 -36.98 -12.49
CA SER A 28 16.01 -37.91 -13.52
C SER A 28 14.60 -37.55 -13.99
N PHE A 29 13.74 -37.10 -13.08
CA PHE A 29 12.41 -36.62 -13.41
C PHE A 29 12.41 -35.29 -14.14
N ILE A 30 13.25 -34.33 -13.73
CA ILE A 30 13.41 -33.03 -14.42
C ILE A 30 13.88 -33.25 -15.86
N GLN A 31 14.82 -34.18 -16.07
CA GLN A 31 15.28 -34.54 -17.41
C GLN A 31 14.14 -35.11 -18.26
N ALA A 32 13.39 -36.07 -17.71
CA ALA A 32 12.23 -36.64 -18.40
C ALA A 32 11.18 -35.56 -18.75
N TYR A 33 10.88 -34.66 -17.82
CA TYR A 33 9.93 -33.56 -18.03
C TYR A 33 10.39 -32.59 -19.13
N THR A 34 11.69 -32.28 -19.18
CA THR A 34 12.28 -31.44 -20.23
C THR A 34 12.12 -32.09 -21.61
N LEU A 35 12.32 -33.40 -21.72
CA LEU A 35 12.10 -34.15 -22.97
C LEU A 35 10.63 -34.13 -23.41
N ILE A 36 9.69 -34.20 -22.46
CA ILE A 36 8.25 -34.07 -22.74
C ILE A 36 7.93 -32.68 -23.31
N ALA A 37 8.41 -31.61 -22.67
CA ALA A 37 8.17 -30.25 -23.12
C ALA A 37 8.76 -29.99 -24.52
N GLN A 38 9.93 -30.55 -24.83
CA GLN A 38 10.50 -30.52 -26.17
C GLN A 38 9.62 -31.28 -27.18
N GLY A 39 9.11 -32.46 -26.81
CA GLY A 39 8.18 -33.24 -27.62
C GLY A 39 6.88 -32.48 -27.93
N ASP A 40 6.29 -31.82 -26.93
CA ASP A 40 5.07 -31.00 -27.07
C ASP A 40 5.29 -29.85 -28.06
N LYS A 41 6.38 -29.09 -27.91
CA LYS A 41 6.73 -28.01 -28.83
C LYS A 41 6.96 -28.50 -30.26
N LEU A 42 7.61 -29.65 -30.43
CA LEU A 42 7.84 -30.24 -31.75
C LEU A 42 6.54 -30.73 -32.39
N ALA A 43 5.61 -31.27 -31.60
CA ALA A 43 4.30 -31.66 -32.07
C ALA A 43 3.47 -30.44 -32.52
N GLU A 44 3.50 -29.34 -31.76
CA GLU A 44 2.86 -28.06 -32.14
C GLU A 44 3.42 -27.49 -33.44
N LEU A 45 4.72 -27.68 -33.70
CA LEU A 45 5.37 -27.26 -34.94
C LEU A 45 5.17 -28.24 -36.12
N GLY A 46 4.34 -29.28 -35.95
CA GLY A 46 4.11 -30.32 -36.96
C GLY A 46 5.32 -31.24 -37.21
N GLN A 47 6.37 -31.17 -36.39
CA GLN A 47 7.58 -31.97 -36.52
C GLN A 47 7.39 -33.35 -35.87
N LYS A 48 6.47 -34.12 -36.44
CA LYS A 48 5.96 -35.39 -35.93
C LYS A 48 7.06 -36.41 -35.57
N ASN A 49 8.01 -36.65 -36.47
CA ASN A 49 9.09 -37.63 -36.21
C ASN A 49 10.02 -37.20 -35.06
N SER A 50 10.35 -35.91 -34.98
CA SER A 50 11.18 -35.36 -33.91
C SER A 50 10.43 -35.37 -32.57
N ALA A 51 9.13 -35.08 -32.58
CA ALA A 51 8.27 -35.21 -31.40
C ALA A 51 8.22 -36.65 -30.89
N ILE A 52 8.03 -37.63 -31.78
CA ILE A 52 8.05 -39.06 -31.45
C ILE A 52 9.38 -39.46 -30.80
N GLN A 53 10.51 -39.01 -31.33
CA GLN A 53 11.83 -39.29 -30.74
C GLN A 53 11.95 -38.73 -29.32
N LYS A 54 11.52 -37.49 -29.08
CA LYS A 54 11.59 -36.86 -27.75
C LYS A 54 10.66 -37.51 -26.74
N TYR A 55 9.43 -37.85 -27.16
CA TYR A 55 8.52 -38.60 -26.31
C TYR A 55 9.02 -40.02 -26.01
N SER A 56 9.65 -40.71 -26.96
CA SER A 56 10.26 -42.03 -26.71
C SER A 56 11.39 -41.95 -25.67
N GLN A 57 12.26 -40.94 -25.78
CA GLN A 57 13.31 -40.69 -24.80
C GLN A 57 12.73 -40.39 -23.40
N ALA A 58 11.70 -39.54 -23.33
CA ALA A 58 11.00 -39.26 -22.08
C ALA A 58 10.38 -40.51 -21.45
N ARG A 59 9.73 -41.36 -22.28
CA ARG A 59 9.14 -42.63 -21.83
C ARG A 59 10.19 -43.54 -21.21
N ASN A 60 11.34 -43.70 -21.87
CA ASN A 60 12.43 -44.53 -21.37
C ASN A 60 13.00 -44.00 -20.05
N ALA A 61 13.18 -42.68 -19.93
CA ALA A 61 13.66 -42.05 -18.70
C ALA A 61 12.68 -42.23 -17.53
N LEU A 62 11.38 -42.05 -17.77
CA LEU A 62 10.34 -42.27 -16.76
C LEU A 62 10.23 -43.75 -16.34
N ALA A 63 10.39 -44.68 -17.29
CA ALA A 63 10.38 -46.11 -16.99
C ALA A 63 11.60 -46.51 -16.14
N ALA A 64 12.79 -45.98 -16.47
CA ALA A 64 14.00 -46.17 -15.67
C ALA A 64 13.84 -45.61 -14.25
N LEU A 65 13.26 -44.42 -14.13
CA LEU A 65 12.95 -43.79 -12.84
C LEU A 65 11.95 -44.61 -12.02
N GLN A 66 10.88 -45.10 -12.65
CA GLN A 66 9.88 -45.95 -11.99
C GLN A 66 10.50 -47.27 -11.50
N SER A 67 11.42 -47.86 -12.27
CA SER A 67 12.09 -49.10 -11.88
C SER A 67 13.17 -48.89 -10.82
N GLY A 68 13.92 -47.79 -10.89
CA GLY A 68 15.01 -47.48 -9.97
C GLY A 68 14.54 -46.92 -8.63
N TYR A 69 13.40 -46.21 -8.64
CA TYR A 69 12.83 -45.54 -7.47
C TYR A 69 11.30 -45.73 -7.37
N PRO A 70 10.81 -46.96 -7.13
CA PRO A 70 9.39 -47.28 -7.25
C PRO A 70 8.45 -46.51 -6.31
N SER A 71 8.94 -46.07 -5.15
CA SER A 71 8.18 -45.30 -4.15
C SER A 71 8.27 -43.80 -4.36
N TRP A 72 9.20 -43.32 -5.19
CA TRP A 72 9.39 -41.88 -5.41
C TRP A 72 8.31 -41.37 -6.37
N ASN A 73 7.39 -40.56 -5.84
CA ASN A 73 6.32 -39.88 -6.58
C ASN A 73 5.59 -40.77 -7.62
N ALA A 74 5.31 -42.03 -7.26
CA ALA A 74 4.82 -43.05 -8.19
C ALA A 74 3.58 -42.64 -8.99
N GLY A 75 2.66 -41.88 -8.37
CA GLY A 75 1.48 -41.34 -9.04
C GLY A 75 1.82 -40.33 -10.13
N VAL A 76 2.79 -39.44 -9.88
CA VAL A 76 3.23 -38.42 -10.84
C VAL A 76 3.97 -39.07 -12.01
N VAL A 77 4.87 -40.01 -11.73
CA VAL A 77 5.62 -40.74 -12.77
C VAL A 77 4.65 -41.53 -13.66
N SER A 78 3.71 -42.26 -13.07
CA SER A 78 2.70 -43.02 -13.81
C SER A 78 1.80 -42.11 -14.66
N PHE A 79 1.40 -40.95 -14.13
CA PHE A 79 0.64 -39.95 -14.88
C PHE A 79 1.42 -39.45 -16.10
N ARG A 80 2.71 -39.14 -15.95
CA ARG A 80 3.56 -38.66 -17.05
C ARG A 80 3.80 -39.74 -18.10
N ILE A 81 4.00 -41.00 -17.71
CA ILE A 81 4.09 -42.12 -18.64
C ILE A 81 2.81 -42.20 -19.47
N LYS A 82 1.64 -42.16 -18.81
CA LYS A 82 0.35 -42.20 -19.51
C LYS A 82 0.18 -41.04 -20.50
N TYR A 83 0.58 -39.82 -20.12
CA TYR A 83 0.55 -38.66 -21.01
C TYR A 83 1.41 -38.86 -22.25
N VAL A 84 2.66 -39.30 -22.07
CA VAL A 84 3.61 -39.54 -23.16
C VAL A 84 3.11 -40.64 -24.08
N ASP A 85 2.52 -41.70 -23.52
CA ASP A 85 1.94 -42.81 -24.28
C ASP A 85 0.77 -42.34 -25.15
N GLN A 86 -0.09 -41.47 -24.61
CA GLN A 86 -1.19 -40.87 -25.36
C GLN A 86 -0.68 -39.99 -26.51
N LYS A 87 0.35 -39.18 -26.28
CA LYS A 87 0.98 -38.34 -27.32
C LYS A 87 1.65 -39.17 -28.41
N LEU A 88 2.37 -40.22 -28.04
CA LEU A 88 2.96 -41.16 -29.00
C LEU A 88 1.89 -41.85 -29.82
N LYS A 89 0.78 -42.26 -29.19
CA LYS A 89 -0.35 -42.87 -29.88
C LYS A 89 -1.05 -41.90 -30.84
N SER A 90 -1.36 -40.68 -30.41
CA SER A 90 -2.03 -39.71 -31.28
C SER A 90 -1.18 -39.35 -32.50
N LEU A 91 0.13 -39.21 -32.30
CA LEU A 91 1.06 -39.02 -33.41
C LEU A 91 1.15 -40.31 -34.25
N GLY A 92 1.15 -41.51 -33.67
CA GLY A 92 1.11 -42.76 -34.43
C GLY A 92 -0.16 -42.98 -35.26
N ASP A 93 -1.32 -42.55 -34.75
CA ASP A 93 -2.63 -42.78 -35.37
C ASP A 93 -2.94 -41.77 -36.50
N GLU A 94 -2.40 -40.54 -36.45
CA GLU A 94 -2.47 -39.55 -37.55
C GLU A 94 -1.76 -39.99 -38.86
N THR A 95 -1.19 -41.19 -38.87
CA THR A 95 -0.56 -41.79 -40.06
C THR A 95 -1.54 -42.64 -40.89
N SER A 96 -2.81 -42.74 -40.48
CA SER A 96 -3.82 -43.62 -41.08
C SER A 96 -5.07 -42.93 -41.64
N GLU A 97 -5.01 -41.63 -41.99
CA GLU A 97 -6.07 -41.00 -42.79
C GLU A 97 -5.50 -40.34 -44.05
N THR A 98 -5.09 -41.19 -45.00
CA THR A 98 -5.34 -41.06 -46.45
C THR A 98 -4.94 -42.38 -47.14
N ALA A 99 -5.90 -43.30 -47.24
CA ALA A 99 -6.07 -44.19 -48.40
C ALA A 99 -7.27 -43.62 -49.17
N ALA A 100 -7.40 -43.49 -50.48
CA ALA A 100 -6.73 -43.94 -51.73
C ALA A 100 -7.32 -43.03 -52.88
N PRO A 101 -6.98 -43.09 -54.20
CA PRO A 101 -6.74 -44.29 -54.99
C PRO A 101 -5.50 -44.28 -55.91
N SER A 102 -5.11 -45.49 -56.30
CA SER A 102 -4.16 -45.80 -57.37
C SER A 102 -4.36 -44.96 -58.64
N ALA A 103 -3.32 -44.23 -59.02
CA ALA A 103 -3.00 -43.97 -60.41
C ALA A 103 -1.67 -44.67 -60.74
N LYS A 104 -1.61 -45.25 -61.96
CA LYS A 104 -0.53 -46.04 -62.56
C LYS A 104 0.91 -45.66 -62.16
N PRO A 105 1.87 -46.61 -62.15
CA PRO A 105 3.25 -46.32 -61.86
C PRO A 105 3.79 -45.35 -62.93
N THR A 106 4.00 -44.10 -62.53
CA THR A 106 4.90 -43.21 -63.26
C THR A 106 6.27 -43.84 -63.13
N VAL A 107 6.89 -44.16 -64.27
CA VAL A 107 8.27 -44.61 -64.36
C VAL A 107 9.11 -43.74 -63.43
N LEU A 108 9.71 -44.35 -62.40
CA LEU A 108 10.58 -43.67 -61.44
C LEU A 108 11.78 -43.14 -62.23
N ASP A 109 11.81 -41.84 -62.56
CA ASP A 109 13.00 -41.23 -63.17
C ASP A 109 14.15 -41.34 -62.15
N PRO A 110 15.19 -42.17 -62.41
CA PRO A 110 16.30 -42.34 -61.48
C PRO A 110 17.04 -41.02 -61.24
N ALA A 111 16.98 -40.07 -62.18
CA ALA A 111 17.56 -38.74 -62.03
C ALA A 111 16.71 -37.82 -61.14
N ALA A 112 15.38 -37.97 -61.12
CA ALA A 112 14.50 -37.26 -60.19
C ALA A 112 14.69 -37.78 -58.75
N ALA A 113 14.72 -39.10 -58.56
CA ALA A 113 14.97 -39.72 -57.25
C ALA A 113 16.35 -39.34 -56.68
N ARG A 114 17.39 -39.29 -57.51
CA ARG A 114 18.74 -38.83 -57.09
C ARG A 114 18.75 -37.35 -56.68
N ARG A 115 18.00 -36.49 -57.37
CA ARG A 115 17.86 -35.07 -57.01
C ARG A 115 17.13 -34.90 -55.68
N GLU A 116 16.07 -35.65 -55.47
CA GLU A 116 15.32 -35.65 -54.21
C GLU A 116 16.17 -36.14 -53.03
N ILE A 117 16.94 -37.22 -53.21
CA ILE A 117 17.90 -37.69 -52.20
C ILE A 117 18.94 -36.62 -51.87
N ALA A 118 19.44 -35.88 -52.86
CA ALA A 118 20.41 -34.81 -52.62
C ALA A 118 19.79 -33.63 -51.83
N VAL A 119 18.53 -33.28 -52.10
CA VAL A 119 17.79 -32.26 -51.35
C VAL A 119 17.53 -32.72 -49.91
N LEU A 120 17.11 -33.96 -49.71
CA LEU A 120 16.89 -34.54 -48.39
C LEU A 120 18.19 -34.60 -47.57
N LYS A 121 19.32 -34.98 -48.18
CA LYS A 121 20.63 -34.96 -47.52
C LYS A 121 21.01 -33.56 -47.05
N ARG A 122 20.83 -32.53 -47.90
CA ARG A 122 21.07 -31.13 -47.50
C ARG A 122 20.15 -30.70 -46.36
N LYS A 123 18.90 -31.19 -46.35
CA LYS A 123 17.95 -30.88 -45.27
C LYS A 123 18.34 -31.54 -43.95
N VAL A 124 18.84 -32.77 -44.00
CA VAL A 124 19.39 -33.46 -42.81
C VAL A 124 20.57 -32.68 -42.26
N GLU A 125 21.53 -32.29 -43.10
CA GLU A 125 22.69 -31.50 -42.68
C GLU A 125 22.30 -30.14 -42.09
N GLN A 126 21.29 -29.47 -42.67
CA GLN A 126 20.74 -28.24 -42.09
C GLN A 126 20.11 -28.49 -40.71
N LEU A 127 19.31 -29.56 -40.56
CA LEU A 127 18.64 -29.89 -39.30
C LEU A 127 19.65 -30.30 -38.22
N ASP A 128 20.72 -30.99 -38.57
CA ASP A 128 21.80 -31.35 -37.65
C ASP A 128 22.52 -30.10 -37.13
N ASN A 129 22.80 -29.12 -38.00
CA ASN A 129 23.36 -27.83 -37.60
C ASN A 129 22.40 -27.04 -36.68
N GLU A 130 21.09 -27.07 -36.96
CA GLU A 130 20.08 -26.45 -36.10
C GLU A 130 19.97 -27.14 -34.73
N ILE A 131 20.14 -28.47 -34.68
CA ILE A 131 20.17 -29.24 -33.43
C ILE A 131 21.39 -28.83 -32.61
N ILE A 132 22.60 -28.80 -33.20
CA ILE A 132 23.83 -28.38 -32.52
C ILE A 132 23.67 -26.97 -31.93
N LEU A 133 23.10 -26.03 -32.70
CA LEU A 133 22.89 -24.66 -32.24
C LEU A 133 21.86 -24.58 -31.09
N LYS A 134 20.77 -25.34 -31.19
CA LYS A 134 19.73 -25.39 -30.14
C LYS A 134 20.25 -26.06 -28.87
N ASP A 135 21.10 -27.07 -28.98
CA ASP A 135 21.69 -27.77 -27.85
C ASP A 135 22.73 -26.89 -27.14
N ALA A 136 23.51 -26.10 -27.89
CA ALA A 136 24.37 -25.06 -27.33
C ALA A 136 23.56 -23.98 -26.58
N LYS A 137 22.45 -23.50 -27.16
CA LYS A 137 21.54 -22.55 -26.50
C LYS A 137 20.82 -23.14 -25.29
N LEU A 138 20.47 -24.44 -25.34
CA LEU A 138 19.89 -25.15 -24.20
C LEU A 138 20.92 -25.28 -23.09
N LYS A 139 22.16 -25.62 -23.42
CA LYS A 139 23.28 -25.68 -22.47
C LYS A 139 23.58 -24.31 -21.86
N GLU A 140 23.53 -23.25 -22.65
CA GLU A 140 23.65 -21.85 -22.22
C GLU A 140 22.49 -21.45 -21.27
N ALA A 141 21.25 -21.79 -21.62
CA ALA A 141 20.07 -21.54 -20.79
C ALA A 141 20.01 -22.42 -19.52
N LEU A 142 20.53 -23.64 -19.58
CA LEU A 142 20.66 -24.55 -18.41
C LEU A 142 21.85 -24.16 -17.52
N SER A 143 22.89 -23.55 -18.07
CA SER A 143 23.92 -22.86 -17.28
C SER A 143 23.41 -21.55 -16.67
N ALA A 144 22.26 -21.05 -17.12
CA ALA A 144 21.51 -19.96 -16.49
C ALA A 144 20.50 -20.47 -15.41
N VAL A 145 20.81 -21.59 -14.73
CA VAL A 145 20.34 -21.77 -13.35
C VAL A 145 20.80 -20.53 -12.58
N PRO A 146 19.91 -19.83 -11.84
CA PRO A 146 20.32 -18.65 -11.10
C PRO A 146 21.52 -19.02 -10.25
N SER A 147 22.63 -18.31 -10.43
CA SER A 147 23.81 -18.52 -9.61
C SER A 147 23.39 -18.45 -8.13
N PRO A 148 24.10 -19.14 -7.22
CA PRO A 148 23.82 -19.03 -5.79
C PRO A 148 23.76 -17.57 -5.29
N GLU A 149 24.49 -16.67 -5.94
CA GLU A 149 24.45 -15.22 -5.66
C GLU A 149 23.15 -14.56 -6.14
N GLU A 150 22.67 -14.86 -7.35
CA GLU A 150 21.36 -14.36 -7.82
C GLU A 150 20.20 -14.87 -6.97
N THR A 151 20.28 -16.11 -6.48
CA THR A 151 19.28 -16.68 -5.57
C THR A 151 19.28 -15.96 -4.21
N LYS A 152 20.47 -15.66 -3.66
CA LYS A 152 20.58 -14.86 -2.43
C LYS A 152 20.09 -13.42 -2.62
N GLN A 153 20.38 -12.81 -3.77
CA GLN A 153 19.90 -11.48 -4.11
C GLN A 153 18.38 -11.45 -4.21
N LEU A 154 17.77 -12.45 -4.86
CA LEU A 154 16.31 -12.58 -4.92
C LEU A 154 15.71 -12.73 -3.53
N ALA A 155 16.24 -13.61 -2.68
CA ALA A 155 15.78 -13.77 -1.30
C ALA A 155 15.89 -12.47 -0.48
N THR A 156 16.96 -11.70 -0.70
CA THR A 156 17.14 -10.38 -0.06
C THR A 156 16.11 -9.37 -0.56
N LEU A 157 15.84 -9.34 -1.87
CA LEU A 157 14.83 -8.48 -2.48
C LEU A 157 13.42 -8.85 -1.98
N GLU A 158 13.10 -10.14 -1.87
CA GLU A 158 11.83 -10.63 -1.32
C GLU A 158 11.65 -10.24 0.16
N ALA A 159 12.71 -10.36 0.97
CA ALA A 159 12.70 -9.91 2.36
C ALA A 159 12.49 -8.40 2.47
N ASN A 160 13.20 -7.61 1.67
CA ASN A 160 13.04 -6.16 1.61
C ASN A 160 11.63 -5.77 1.16
N LEU A 161 11.07 -6.46 0.16
CA LEU A 161 9.73 -6.21 -0.35
C LEU A 161 8.66 -6.54 0.71
N SER A 162 8.85 -7.62 1.47
CA SER A 162 8.02 -7.94 2.63
C SER A 162 8.07 -6.84 3.69
N GLY A 163 9.28 -6.36 4.04
CA GLY A 163 9.48 -5.24 4.95
C GLY A 163 8.77 -3.96 4.50
N LEU A 164 8.94 -3.58 3.22
CA LEU A 164 8.25 -2.43 2.62
C LEU A 164 6.73 -2.57 2.62
N ARG A 165 6.20 -3.78 2.45
CA ARG A 165 4.75 -4.03 2.55
C ARG A 165 4.25 -3.84 3.98
N GLN A 166 4.99 -4.32 4.98
CA GLN A 166 4.65 -4.11 6.38
C GLN A 166 4.71 -2.63 6.76
N GLU A 167 5.75 -1.92 6.33
CA GLU A 167 5.87 -0.48 6.56
C GLU A 167 4.72 0.29 5.92
N ASN A 168 4.35 -0.03 4.67
CA ASN A 168 3.18 0.58 4.02
C ASN A 168 1.87 0.32 4.78
N ALA A 169 1.66 -0.89 5.31
CA ALA A 169 0.49 -1.19 6.14
C ALA A 169 0.49 -0.36 7.44
N ASN A 170 1.65 -0.22 8.08
CA ASN A 170 1.81 0.61 9.28
C ASN A 170 1.54 2.09 8.99
N LEU A 171 2.12 2.64 7.91
CA LEU A 171 1.91 4.02 7.49
C LEU A 171 0.44 4.29 7.15
N LYS A 172 -0.23 3.37 6.47
CA LYS A 172 -1.67 3.48 6.19
C LYS A 172 -2.49 3.56 7.47
N SER A 173 -2.21 2.69 8.45
CA SER A 173 -2.88 2.75 9.76
C SER A 173 -2.59 4.06 10.51
N ALA A 174 -1.36 4.58 10.42
CA ALA A 174 -1.01 5.87 11.03
C ALA A 174 -1.77 7.04 10.37
N ILE A 175 -1.92 7.02 9.04
CA ILE A 175 -2.71 8.01 8.28
C ILE A 175 -4.18 7.96 8.69
N ASP A 176 -4.77 6.77 8.81
CA ASP A 176 -6.17 6.61 9.23
C ASP A 176 -6.37 7.20 10.64
N LYS A 177 -5.48 6.87 11.58
CA LYS A 177 -5.50 7.44 12.95
C LYS A 177 -5.36 8.96 12.96
N ALA A 178 -4.41 9.51 12.20
CA ALA A 178 -4.20 10.95 12.10
C ALA A 178 -5.41 11.67 11.49
N THR A 179 -6.08 11.02 10.53
CA THR A 179 -7.30 11.54 9.89
C THR A 179 -8.45 11.60 10.89
N ASP A 180 -8.64 10.56 11.69
CA ASP A 180 -9.66 10.53 12.76
C ASP A 180 -9.37 11.59 13.84
N GLN A 181 -8.10 11.72 14.25
CA GLN A 181 -7.68 12.77 15.20
C GLN A 181 -7.97 14.16 14.65
N LEU A 182 -7.68 14.42 13.37
CA LEU A 182 -7.96 15.70 12.72
C LEU A 182 -9.48 15.98 12.68
N LYS A 183 -10.30 14.97 12.40
CA LYS A 183 -11.77 15.11 12.41
C LYS A 183 -12.29 15.47 13.81
N ASN A 184 -11.78 14.81 14.84
CA ASN A 184 -12.15 15.09 16.22
C ASN A 184 -11.71 16.51 16.62
N ALA A 185 -10.45 16.88 16.34
CA ALA A 185 -9.94 18.21 16.63
C ALA A 185 -10.72 19.33 15.91
N LYS A 186 -11.18 19.09 14.67
CA LYS A 186 -12.06 20.03 13.95
C LYS A 186 -13.43 20.17 14.64
N THR A 187 -13.97 19.07 15.15
CA THR A 187 -15.25 19.07 15.88
C THR A 187 -15.11 19.84 17.19
N ASP A 188 -14.03 19.60 17.94
CA ASP A 188 -13.72 20.30 19.18
C ASP A 188 -13.48 21.80 18.95
N LEU A 189 -12.77 22.16 17.88
CA LEU A 189 -12.56 23.55 17.49
C LEU A 189 -13.88 24.25 17.14
N ALA A 190 -14.79 23.58 16.42
CA ALA A 190 -16.10 24.12 16.10
C ALA A 190 -16.93 24.36 17.37
N LYS A 191 -16.90 23.42 18.31
CA LYS A 191 -17.57 23.57 19.62
C LYS A 191 -16.97 24.72 20.42
N ALA A 192 -15.66 24.80 20.52
CA ALA A 192 -14.97 25.88 21.24
C ALA A 192 -15.27 27.25 20.63
N LYS A 193 -15.40 27.36 19.30
CA LYS A 193 -15.83 28.60 18.64
C LYS A 193 -17.27 28.98 19.01
N ALA A 194 -18.20 28.03 18.98
CA ALA A 194 -19.58 28.29 19.37
C ALA A 194 -19.69 28.72 20.85
N ASP A 195 -18.93 28.08 21.74
CA ASP A 195 -18.87 28.43 23.15
C ASP A 195 -18.27 29.84 23.36
N ALA A 196 -17.24 30.21 22.58
CA ALA A 196 -16.65 31.54 22.62
C ALA A 196 -17.59 32.63 22.09
N GLU A 197 -18.32 32.37 21.01
CA GLU A 197 -19.35 33.27 20.48
C GLU A 197 -20.47 33.48 21.51
N LYS A 198 -20.93 32.41 22.16
CA LYS A 198 -21.91 32.51 23.25
C LYS A 198 -21.38 33.35 24.41
N ALA A 199 -20.14 33.11 24.83
CA ALA A 199 -19.51 33.88 25.91
C ALA A 199 -19.37 35.37 25.56
N GLN A 200 -19.05 35.71 24.29
CA GLN A 200 -19.02 37.10 23.84
C GLN A 200 -20.40 37.76 23.87
N ILE A 201 -21.45 37.05 23.47
CA ILE A 201 -22.83 37.55 23.55
C ILE A 201 -23.22 37.80 25.01
N ASP A 202 -22.92 36.86 25.90
CA ASP A 202 -23.22 36.99 27.32
C ASP A 202 -22.43 38.16 27.96
N LEU A 203 -21.17 38.34 27.58
CA LEU A 203 -20.35 39.49 28.01
C LEU A 203 -20.93 40.82 27.52
N ALA A 204 -21.32 40.91 26.24
CA ALA A 204 -21.91 42.12 25.67
C ALA A 204 -23.23 42.49 26.36
N LYS A 205 -24.06 41.50 26.70
CA LYS A 205 -25.28 41.71 27.50
C LYS A 205 -24.96 42.24 28.89
N ALA A 206 -24.00 41.63 29.58
CA ALA A 206 -23.59 42.07 30.92
C ALA A 206 -23.02 43.50 30.90
N GLN A 207 -22.25 43.85 29.86
CA GLN A 207 -21.75 45.21 29.66
C GLN A 207 -22.88 46.22 29.45
N ALA A 208 -23.85 45.91 28.58
CA ALA A 208 -25.00 46.78 28.34
C ALA A 208 -25.86 46.96 29.60
N GLU A 209 -26.03 45.90 30.39
CA GLU A 209 -26.76 45.96 31.66
C GLU A 209 -26.01 46.79 32.71
N THR A 210 -24.68 46.66 32.76
CA THR A 210 -23.82 47.49 33.63
C THR A 210 -23.91 48.97 33.24
N GLU A 211 -23.85 49.28 31.94
CA GLU A 211 -23.96 50.66 31.44
C GLU A 211 -25.31 51.27 31.81
N LYS A 212 -26.40 50.52 31.61
CA LYS A 212 -27.75 50.93 32.02
C LYS A 212 -27.84 51.17 33.54
N THR A 213 -27.24 50.31 34.36
CA THR A 213 -27.23 50.52 35.82
C THR A 213 -26.42 51.75 36.22
N ASN A 214 -25.32 52.05 35.54
CA ASN A 214 -24.50 53.23 35.79
C ASN A 214 -25.25 54.51 35.41
N GLU A 215 -25.96 54.52 34.28
CA GLU A 215 -26.83 55.64 33.88
C GLU A 215 -27.94 55.88 34.90
N ALA A 216 -28.63 54.82 35.34
CA ALA A 216 -29.67 54.92 36.36
C ALA A 216 -29.12 55.43 37.70
N LEU A 217 -27.92 54.98 38.09
CA LEU A 217 -27.25 55.46 39.30
C LEU A 217 -26.88 56.94 39.18
N ALA A 218 -26.35 57.38 38.03
CA ALA A 218 -26.03 58.78 37.78
C ALA A 218 -27.28 59.67 37.85
N GLN A 219 -28.39 59.23 37.25
CA GLN A 219 -29.68 59.91 37.34
C GLN A 219 -30.17 59.99 38.79
N ALA A 220 -30.15 58.89 39.53
CA ALA A 220 -30.58 58.86 40.93
C ALA A 220 -29.71 59.77 41.82
N VAL A 221 -28.40 59.87 41.55
CA VAL A 221 -27.49 60.79 42.25
C VAL A 221 -27.84 62.24 41.97
N GLU A 222 -28.14 62.61 40.72
CA GLU A 222 -28.55 63.98 40.37
C GLU A 222 -29.94 64.32 40.94
N GLU A 223 -30.89 63.39 40.91
CA GLU A 223 -32.19 63.53 41.57
C GLU A 223 -32.02 63.74 43.09
N ALA A 224 -31.16 62.95 43.74
CA ALA A 224 -30.88 63.10 45.17
C ALA A 224 -30.24 64.47 45.48
N LYS A 225 -29.29 64.95 44.66
CA LYS A 225 -28.70 66.28 44.82
C LYS A 225 -29.74 67.39 44.69
N THR A 226 -30.58 67.33 43.64
CA THR A 226 -31.61 68.35 43.41
C THR A 226 -32.70 68.33 44.48
N ALA A 227 -33.09 67.15 44.96
CA ALA A 227 -34.03 67.00 46.08
C ALA A 227 -33.45 67.59 47.37
N ASN A 228 -32.17 67.33 47.66
CA ASN A 228 -31.48 67.87 48.82
C ASN A 228 -31.38 69.41 48.76
N ALA A 229 -31.04 69.98 47.59
CA ALA A 229 -31.02 71.42 47.38
C ALA A 229 -32.40 72.06 47.62
N LYS A 230 -33.47 71.46 47.09
CA LYS A 230 -34.86 71.91 47.33
C LYS A 230 -35.27 71.80 48.80
N ALA A 231 -34.85 70.74 49.50
CA ALA A 231 -35.12 70.58 50.92
C ALA A 231 -34.43 71.67 51.76
N ASN A 232 -33.16 71.95 51.46
CA ASN A 232 -32.41 73.03 52.10
C ASN A 232 -33.01 74.41 51.83
N ASP A 233 -33.42 74.72 50.58
CA ASP A 233 -34.10 75.98 50.24
C ASP A 233 -35.42 76.14 51.02
N ARG A 234 -36.23 75.08 51.10
CA ARG A 234 -37.47 75.09 51.89
C ARG A 234 -37.20 75.31 53.37
N GLN A 235 -36.13 74.71 53.91
CA GLN A 235 -35.74 74.89 55.30
C GLN A 235 -35.26 76.32 55.56
N ALA A 236 -34.45 76.90 54.66
CA ALA A 236 -34.01 78.29 54.75
C ALA A 236 -35.21 79.25 54.77
N LYS A 237 -36.15 79.12 53.83
CA LYS A 237 -37.38 79.95 53.79
C LYS A 237 -38.24 79.83 55.05
N ARG A 238 -38.32 78.62 55.65
CA ARG A 238 -39.05 78.43 56.92
C ARG A 238 -38.36 79.16 58.07
N LEU A 239 -37.02 79.10 58.14
CA LEU A 239 -36.25 79.79 59.16
C LEU A 239 -36.32 81.31 58.97
N GLU A 240 -36.23 81.82 57.74
CA GLU A 240 -36.43 83.24 57.43
C GLU A 240 -37.80 83.74 57.88
N LYS A 241 -38.88 82.99 57.59
CA LYS A 241 -40.23 83.32 58.06
C LYS A 241 -40.30 83.34 59.59
N GLN A 242 -39.75 82.33 60.27
CA GLN A 242 -39.74 82.29 61.73
C GLN A 242 -38.95 83.46 62.34
N LEU A 243 -37.87 83.89 61.70
CA LEU A 243 -37.11 85.05 62.14
C LEU A 243 -37.91 86.34 61.96
N ALA A 244 -38.59 86.52 60.83
CA ALA A 244 -39.47 87.66 60.58
C ALA A 244 -40.63 87.70 61.60
N ASP A 245 -41.33 86.58 61.80
CA ASP A 245 -42.42 86.46 62.78
C ASP A 245 -41.93 86.78 64.21
N LYS A 246 -40.71 86.38 64.57
CA LYS A 246 -40.09 86.71 65.87
C LYS A 246 -39.69 88.17 65.98
N GLN A 247 -39.17 88.77 64.92
CA GLN A 247 -38.82 90.19 64.87
C GLN A 247 -40.07 91.07 65.02
N GLU A 248 -41.15 90.75 64.30
CA GLU A 248 -42.43 91.45 64.40
C GLU A 248 -43.00 91.38 65.82
N ASN A 249 -43.02 90.18 66.42
CA ASN A 249 -43.44 90.01 67.81
C ASN A 249 -42.57 90.83 68.77
N LEU A 250 -41.26 90.87 68.56
CA LEU A 250 -40.35 91.64 69.40
C LEU A 250 -40.63 93.14 69.29
N GLU A 251 -40.76 93.68 68.08
CA GLU A 251 -41.14 95.09 67.87
C GLU A 251 -42.50 95.43 68.50
N GLN A 252 -43.46 94.50 68.43
CA GLN A 252 -44.75 94.68 69.06
C GLN A 252 -44.63 94.72 70.59
N THR A 253 -43.88 93.78 71.19
CA THR A 253 -43.62 93.79 72.64
C THR A 253 -42.87 95.05 73.09
N GLU A 254 -41.93 95.57 72.28
CA GLU A 254 -41.24 96.82 72.55
C GLU A 254 -42.18 98.03 72.50
N LYS A 255 -43.08 98.09 71.51
CA LYS A 255 -44.13 99.13 71.42
C LYS A 255 -45.07 99.07 72.61
N GLU A 256 -45.52 97.87 73.00
CA GLU A 256 -46.36 97.65 74.18
C GLU A 256 -45.64 98.11 75.45
N LEU A 257 -44.37 97.73 75.63
CA LEU A 257 -43.55 98.16 76.77
C LEU A 257 -43.39 99.70 76.81
N ALA A 258 -43.12 100.32 75.67
CA ALA A 258 -43.01 101.78 75.57
C ALA A 258 -44.35 102.47 75.90
N SER A 259 -45.46 101.91 75.46
CA SER A 259 -46.81 102.43 75.77
C SER A 259 -47.13 102.33 77.27
N LEU A 260 -46.79 101.21 77.91
CA LEU A 260 -46.95 101.03 79.36
C LEU A 260 -46.06 101.99 80.15
N THR A 261 -44.83 102.19 79.70
CA THR A 261 -43.90 103.15 80.32
C THR A 261 -44.43 104.58 80.22
N THR A 262 -45.03 104.94 79.08
CA THR A 262 -45.65 106.26 78.87
C THR A 262 -46.91 106.43 79.73
N ALA A 263 -47.75 105.39 79.82
CA ALA A 263 -48.95 105.39 80.65
C ALA A 263 -48.62 105.49 82.14
N HIS A 264 -47.58 104.77 82.61
CA HIS A 264 -47.09 104.88 83.97
C HIS A 264 -46.63 106.30 84.29
N LYS A 265 -45.90 106.93 83.37
CA LYS A 265 -45.41 108.31 83.53
C LYS A 265 -46.51 109.37 83.52
N ALA A 266 -47.70 109.05 82.99
CA ALA A 266 -48.87 109.93 82.99
C ALA A 266 -49.75 109.79 84.25
N LEU A 267 -49.47 108.78 85.10
CA LEU A 267 -50.17 108.51 86.36
C LEU A 267 -49.40 109.00 87.61
N GLU A 268 -48.17 109.49 87.42
CA GLU A 268 -47.35 110.21 88.41
C GLU A 268 -47.53 111.74 88.28
#